data_AF-A0AAE4ABQ1-F1
#
_entry.id   AF-A0AAE4ABQ1-F1
#
_cell.length_a   1.000
_cell.length_b   1.000
_cell.length_c   1.000
_cell.angle_alpha   90.00
_cell.angle_beta   90.00
_cell.angle_gamma   90.00
#
_symmetry.space_group_name_H-M   'P 1'
#
loop_
_entity.id
_entity.type
_entity.pdbx_description
1 polymer ?
#
loop_
_entity_poly.entity_id
_entity_poly.type
_entity_poly.pdbx_seq_one_letter_code
_entity_poly.pdbx_strand_id
1 'polypeptide(L)'
;GKSQGSSRSDHIITRDVTAKQIRMFVMYMKSMAILATAVFVSGCVDPKSMETTPVQVSTSHGTVTCQLYTRSQVTWDRAIDRPDSMSVDEADEICLAEGKRRANQS
;
A
#
# COMPACT_ATOMS: atom_id res chain seq x y z
N GLY A 1 -15.46 46.53 63.80
CA GLY A 1 -15.16 45.59 62.70
C GLY A 1 -14.67 46.37 61.50
N LYS A 2 -13.60 45.91 60.84
CA LYS A 2 -13.26 46.32 59.47
C LYS A 2 -12.77 45.10 58.68
N SER A 3 -13.43 44.92 57.55
CA SER A 3 -13.30 43.85 56.58
C SER A 3 -12.11 44.14 55.65
N GLN A 4 -11.14 43.23 55.55
CA GLN A 4 -10.14 43.21 54.48
C GLN A 4 -9.82 41.75 54.12
N GLY A 5 -10.38 41.27 53.01
CA GLY A 5 -10.05 39.94 52.50
C GLY A 5 -11.05 39.42 51.46
N SER A 6 -11.17 40.07 50.29
CA SER A 6 -12.04 39.54 49.23
C SER A 6 -11.78 40.08 47.82
N SER A 7 -10.52 40.40 47.44
CA SER A 7 -10.26 40.97 46.09
C SER A 7 -9.04 40.40 45.37
N ARG A 8 -8.26 39.50 45.99
CA ARG A 8 -7.02 38.95 45.40
C ARG A 8 -7.15 37.52 44.83
N SER A 9 -8.25 36.80 45.12
CA SER A 9 -8.44 35.42 44.65
C SER A 9 -9.01 35.31 43.23
N ASP A 10 -9.80 36.27 42.78
CA ASP A 10 -10.53 36.15 41.50
C ASP A 10 -9.63 36.29 40.26
N HIS A 11 -8.51 37.02 40.39
CA HIS A 11 -7.54 37.20 39.30
C HIS A 11 -6.57 36.04 39.09
N ILE A 12 -6.36 35.18 40.08
CA ILE A 12 -5.49 34.00 39.94
C ILE A 12 -6.26 32.84 39.32
N ILE A 13 -7.52 32.63 39.73
CA ILE A 13 -8.39 31.55 39.21
C ILE A 13 -8.66 31.74 37.70
N THR A 14 -8.93 32.97 37.25
CA THR A 14 -9.22 33.26 35.83
C THR A 14 -8.02 33.05 34.89
N ARG A 15 -6.80 33.31 35.36
CA ARG A 15 -5.56 33.09 34.57
C ARG A 15 -5.21 31.61 34.47
N ASP A 16 -5.46 30.83 35.52
CA ASP A 16 -5.22 29.38 35.54
C ASP A 16 -6.17 28.62 34.61
N VAL A 17 -7.46 28.97 34.62
CA VAL A 17 -8.47 28.38 33.72
C VAL A 17 -8.16 28.67 32.24
N THR A 18 -7.75 29.90 31.92
CA THR A 18 -7.41 30.30 30.54
C THR A 18 -6.15 29.58 30.04
N ALA A 19 -5.12 29.45 30.89
CA ALA A 19 -3.89 28.74 30.54
C ALA A 19 -4.12 27.23 30.35
N LYS A 20 -4.97 26.61 31.16
CA LYS A 20 -5.31 25.19 31.05
C LYS A 20 -6.15 24.88 29.81
N GLN A 21 -7.09 25.77 29.46
CA GLN A 21 -7.89 25.66 28.22
C GLN A 21 -7.01 25.76 26.98
N ILE A 22 -6.13 26.77 26.89
CA ILE A 22 -5.24 26.94 25.73
C ILE A 22 -4.29 25.73 25.57
N ARG A 23 -3.77 25.17 26.67
CA ARG A 23 -2.93 23.97 26.63
C ARG A 23 -3.67 22.74 26.09
N MET A 24 -4.93 22.54 26.48
CA MET A 24 -5.77 21.46 25.94
C MET A 24 -6.04 21.65 24.44
N PHE A 25 -6.35 22.88 23.99
CA PHE A 25 -6.54 23.19 22.57
C PHE A 25 -5.28 22.95 21.74
N VAL A 26 -4.10 23.34 22.24
CA VAL A 26 -2.81 23.11 21.56
C VAL A 26 -2.43 21.62 21.52
N MET A 27 -2.71 20.85 22.58
CA MET A 27 -2.53 19.40 22.56
C MET A 27 -3.47 18.74 21.55
N TYR A 28 -4.74 19.13 21.53
CA TYR A 28 -5.75 18.57 20.64
C TYR A 28 -5.47 18.87 19.16
N MET A 29 -5.02 20.10 18.84
CA MET A 29 -4.60 20.46 17.48
C MET A 29 -3.36 19.69 17.01
N LYS A 30 -2.39 19.43 17.92
CA LYS A 30 -1.22 18.58 17.61
C LYS A 30 -1.61 17.12 17.37
N SER A 31 -2.57 16.59 18.15
CA SER A 31 -3.08 15.23 17.98
C SER A 31 -3.83 15.04 16.66
N MET A 32 -4.58 16.05 16.20
CA MET A 32 -5.30 16.00 14.91
C MET A 32 -4.37 16.08 13.70
N ALA A 33 -3.24 16.78 13.80
CA ALA A 33 -2.29 16.92 12.69
C ALA A 33 -1.56 15.61 12.33
N ILE A 34 -1.44 14.66 13.27
CA ILE A 34 -0.70 13.40 13.06
C ILE A 34 -1.53 12.36 12.29
N LEU A 35 -2.87 12.46 12.32
CA LEU A 35 -3.75 11.46 11.68
C LEU A 35 -3.98 11.69 10.17
N ALA A 36 -3.63 12.87 9.65
CA ALA A 36 -4.01 13.31 8.30
C ALA A 36 -3.06 12.86 7.17
N THR A 37 -1.89 12.30 7.48
CA THR A 37 -0.83 12.04 6.48
C THR A 37 -0.83 10.62 5.87
N ALA A 38 -1.76 9.74 6.23
CA ALA A 38 -1.67 8.32 5.88
C ALA A 38 -2.39 7.86 4.58
N VAL A 39 -3.01 8.75 3.78
CA VAL A 39 -4.01 8.32 2.76
C VAL A 39 -3.58 8.52 1.29
N PHE A 40 -2.30 8.71 0.96
CA PHE A 40 -1.88 9.04 -0.42
C PHE A 40 -0.85 8.09 -1.05
N VAL A 41 -1.08 6.78 -1.04
CA VAL A 41 -0.38 5.85 -1.96
C VAL A 41 -1.36 4.84 -2.54
N SER A 42 -2.05 5.23 -3.61
CA SER A 42 -2.65 4.29 -4.57
C SER A 42 -2.16 4.69 -5.96
N GLY A 43 -1.00 4.18 -6.35
CA GLY A 43 -0.50 4.31 -7.72
C GLY A 43 -1.23 3.34 -8.63
N CYS A 44 -1.88 3.83 -9.68
CA CYS A 44 -2.38 2.99 -10.76
C CYS A 44 -1.18 2.44 -11.54
N VAL A 45 -0.83 1.18 -11.30
CA VAL A 45 0.17 0.45 -12.09
C VAL A 45 -0.57 -0.13 -13.29
N ASP A 46 -0.21 0.28 -14.52
CA ASP A 46 -0.73 -0.37 -15.73
C ASP A 46 0.04 -1.68 -15.96
N PRO A 47 -0.61 -2.86 -15.85
CA PRO A 47 0.08 -4.14 -16.05
C PRO A 47 0.72 -4.24 -17.43
N LYS A 48 0.16 -3.58 -18.45
CA LYS A 48 0.69 -3.63 -19.82
C LYS A 48 2.08 -3.01 -19.96
N SER A 49 2.40 -1.99 -19.16
CA SER A 49 3.75 -1.40 -19.20
C SER A 49 4.81 -2.35 -18.61
N MET A 50 4.38 -3.46 -18.02
CA MET A 50 5.22 -4.43 -17.34
C MET A 50 5.29 -5.77 -18.07
N GLU A 51 4.62 -5.89 -19.22
CA GLU A 51 4.62 -7.07 -20.08
C GLU A 51 5.92 -7.15 -20.90
N THR A 52 6.50 -8.34 -20.97
CA THR A 52 7.59 -8.65 -21.90
C THR A 52 7.03 -9.17 -23.22
N THR A 53 7.88 -9.31 -24.24
CA THR A 53 7.52 -10.09 -25.43
C THR A 53 7.08 -11.50 -25.02
N PRO A 54 5.95 -12.02 -25.55
CA PRO A 54 5.50 -13.37 -25.25
C PRO A 54 6.56 -14.42 -25.55
N VAL A 55 6.57 -15.48 -24.74
CA VAL A 55 7.55 -16.56 -24.85
C VAL A 55 6.85 -17.87 -25.13
N GLN A 56 7.43 -18.70 -25.97
CA GLN A 56 6.91 -20.03 -26.26
C GLN A 56 7.68 -21.08 -25.46
N VAL A 57 6.95 -21.91 -24.73
CA VAL A 57 7.48 -23.01 -23.92
C VAL A 57 6.97 -24.33 -24.50
N SER A 58 7.90 -25.16 -24.96
CA SER A 58 7.57 -26.49 -25.48
C SER A 58 7.35 -27.47 -24.34
N THR A 59 6.23 -28.16 -24.36
CA THR A 59 5.87 -29.22 -23.40
C THR A 59 5.59 -30.54 -24.12
N SER A 60 5.40 -31.62 -23.36
CA SER A 60 4.96 -32.90 -23.93
C SER A 60 3.59 -32.83 -24.61
N HIS A 61 2.74 -31.86 -24.25
CA HIS A 61 1.35 -31.76 -24.72
C HIS A 61 1.18 -30.70 -25.82
N GLY A 62 2.26 -30.01 -26.20
CA GLY A 62 2.28 -28.95 -27.20
C GLY A 62 2.97 -27.69 -26.70
N THR A 63 2.86 -26.62 -27.48
CA THR A 63 3.47 -25.31 -27.16
C THR A 63 2.51 -24.48 -26.32
N VAL A 64 3.02 -23.91 -25.22
CA VAL A 64 2.33 -22.89 -24.43
C VAL A 64 2.95 -21.53 -24.75
N THR A 65 2.12 -20.54 -25.06
CA THR A 65 2.59 -19.16 -25.20
C THR A 65 2.30 -18.40 -23.91
N CYS A 66 3.35 -17.96 -23.23
CA CYS A 66 3.29 -17.26 -21.96
C CYS A 66 3.48 -15.76 -22.14
N GLN A 67 2.57 -14.99 -21.54
CA GLN A 67 2.81 -13.59 -21.23
C GLN A 67 3.54 -13.53 -19.89
N LEU A 68 4.81 -13.12 -19.94
CA LEU A 68 5.58 -12.86 -18.73
C LEU A 68 5.57 -11.37 -18.41
N TYR A 69 5.62 -11.06 -17.13
CA TYR A 69 5.75 -9.71 -16.60
C TYR A 69 7.20 -9.50 -16.10
N THR A 70 7.45 -8.33 -15.51
CA THR A 70 8.76 -8.02 -14.91
C THR A 70 9.19 -9.08 -13.88
N ARG A 71 10.50 -9.24 -13.66
CA ARG A 71 11.07 -10.22 -12.71
C ARG A 71 10.53 -10.12 -11.28
N SER A 72 10.09 -8.94 -10.84
CA SER A 72 9.48 -8.74 -9.52
C SER A 72 8.01 -9.17 -9.44
N GLN A 73 7.38 -9.49 -10.57
CA GLN A 73 5.94 -9.74 -10.70
C GLN A 73 5.63 -11.09 -11.36
N VAL A 74 6.48 -12.07 -11.16
CA VAL A 74 6.32 -13.43 -11.71
C VAL A 74 4.97 -14.05 -11.35
N THR A 75 4.35 -13.66 -10.23
CA THR A 75 3.00 -14.11 -9.84
C THR A 75 1.90 -13.70 -10.81
N TRP A 76 2.17 -12.80 -11.74
CA TRP A 76 1.22 -12.35 -12.77
C TRP A 76 1.40 -13.09 -14.10
N ASP A 77 2.46 -13.90 -14.24
CA ASP A 77 2.75 -14.63 -15.47
C ASP A 77 1.63 -15.62 -15.78
N ARG A 78 1.19 -15.63 -17.04
CA ARG A 78 -0.01 -16.36 -17.47
C ARG A 78 0.11 -16.86 -18.91
N ALA A 79 -0.61 -17.93 -19.23
CA ALA A 79 -0.79 -18.39 -20.59
C ALA A 79 -1.72 -17.44 -21.36
N ILE A 80 -1.32 -17.10 -22.58
CA ILE A 80 -2.15 -16.39 -23.57
C ILE A 80 -2.56 -17.29 -24.74
N ASP A 81 -1.89 -18.42 -24.89
CA ASP A 81 -2.25 -19.51 -25.80
C ASP A 81 -1.77 -20.85 -25.23
N ARG A 82 -2.55 -21.91 -25.45
CA ARG A 82 -2.25 -23.27 -24.98
C ARG A 82 -2.93 -24.31 -25.86
N PRO A 83 -2.45 -25.58 -25.86
CA PRO A 83 -3.16 -26.67 -26.51
C PRO A 83 -4.56 -26.89 -25.89
N ASP A 84 -5.52 -27.32 -26.71
CA ASP A 84 -6.88 -27.64 -26.26
C ASP A 84 -6.92 -28.77 -25.22
N SER A 85 -5.92 -29.67 -25.26
CA SER A 85 -5.74 -30.79 -24.34
C SER A 85 -5.23 -30.40 -22.96
N MET A 86 -4.74 -29.17 -22.77
CA MET A 86 -4.15 -28.68 -21.53
C MET A 86 -5.13 -27.78 -20.79
N SER A 87 -5.21 -27.84 -19.46
CA SER A 87 -6.07 -26.91 -18.73
C SER A 87 -5.48 -25.49 -18.68
N VAL A 88 -6.30 -24.48 -18.37
CA VAL A 88 -5.80 -23.10 -18.18
C VAL A 88 -4.82 -23.06 -17.00
N ASP A 89 -5.20 -23.67 -15.87
CA ASP A 89 -4.39 -23.67 -14.65
C ASP A 89 -3.03 -24.36 -14.87
N GLU A 90 -3.01 -25.50 -15.57
CA GLU A 90 -1.77 -26.20 -15.93
C GLU A 90 -0.86 -25.33 -16.82
N ALA A 91 -1.43 -24.63 -17.82
CA ALA A 91 -0.67 -23.74 -18.68
C ALA A 91 -0.13 -22.52 -17.91
N ASP A 92 -0.92 -21.96 -16.98
CA ASP A 92 -0.49 -20.86 -16.12
C ASP A 92 0.65 -21.31 -15.19
N GLU A 93 0.59 -22.52 -14.62
CA GLU A 93 1.69 -23.08 -13.81
C GLU A 93 3.00 -23.19 -14.60
N ILE A 94 2.92 -23.61 -15.88
CA ILE A 94 4.08 -23.65 -16.78
C ILE A 94 4.64 -22.24 -16.98
N CYS A 95 3.79 -21.24 -17.20
CA CYS A 95 4.23 -19.86 -17.38
C CYS A 95 4.84 -19.26 -16.10
N LEU A 96 4.27 -19.54 -14.93
CA LEU A 96 4.84 -19.18 -13.63
C LEU A 96 6.22 -19.82 -13.42
N ALA A 97 6.38 -21.10 -13.79
CA ALA A 97 7.65 -21.80 -13.68
C ALA A 97 8.73 -21.18 -14.59
N GLU A 98 8.35 -20.82 -15.82
CA GLU A 98 9.24 -20.15 -16.77
C GLU A 98 9.64 -18.75 -16.29
N GLY A 99 8.70 -17.98 -15.75
CA GLY A 99 8.95 -16.70 -15.10
C GLY A 99 9.98 -16.79 -13.98
N LYS A 100 9.77 -17.73 -13.05
CA LYS A 100 10.70 -18.02 -11.94
C LYS A 100 12.09 -18.39 -12.46
N ARG A 101 12.16 -19.26 -13.48
CA ARG A 101 13.42 -19.69 -14.08
C ARG A 101 14.21 -18.51 -14.63
N ARG A 102 13.57 -17.59 -15.33
CA ARG A 102 14.22 -16.39 -15.91
C ARG A 102 14.59 -15.35 -14.87
N ALA A 103 13.78 -15.18 -13.82
CA ALA A 103 14.09 -14.28 -12.72
C ALA A 103 15.37 -14.69 -11.97
N ASN A 104 15.65 -15.99 -11.89
CA ASN A 104 16.85 -16.53 -11.23
C ASN A 104 18.12 -16.54 -12.11
N GLN A 105 18.03 -16.13 -13.38
CA GLN A 105 19.14 -16.20 -14.35
C GLN A 105 19.89 -14.88 -14.55
N SER A 106 19.75 -13.93 -13.62
CA SER A 106 20.13 -12.54 -13.84
C SER A 106 20.54 -11.81 -12.60
#